data_AF-F9RNP1-F1
#
_entry.id   AF-F9RNP1-F1
#
_cell.length_a   1.000
_cell.length_b   1.000
_cell.length_c   1.000
_cell.angle_alpha   90.00
_cell.angle_beta   90.00
_cell.angle_gamma   90.00
#
_symmetry.space_group_name_H-M   'P 1'
#
loop_
_entity.id
_entity.type
_entity.pdbx_description
1 polymer ?
#
loop_
_entity_poly.entity_id
_entity_poly.type
_entity_poly.pdbx_seq_one_letter_code
_entity_poly.pdbx_strand_id
1 'polypeptide(L)'
;MCEENRDTLTNVEAYKIAIATRNFEIDLYWKRSLFFWGFIATTALGYGSSILAEPAKQNPDLALLIACFGLICSVCWSLVNRGSKYWQEHWERKVTDFEENLGSLELFRAEDKLDDSKSYWLGARKYSVSRIAIALSDFSVLLWLSLIVNHTLSYFPNHIYLSSDAKIFLAILGTFIYLVLILNVCKSKSWISFTNKKTRGK
;
A
#
# COMPACT_ATOMS: atom_id res chain seq x y z
N MET A 1 8.57 37.73 -41.34
CA MET A 1 9.33 37.27 -40.16
C MET A 1 8.29 36.75 -39.19
N CYS A 2 7.99 35.45 -39.29
CA CYS A 2 7.00 34.84 -38.41
C CYS A 2 7.68 34.66 -37.06
N GLU A 3 7.25 35.41 -36.04
CA GLU A 3 7.57 35.06 -34.67
C GLU A 3 6.99 33.67 -34.42
N GLU A 4 7.89 32.70 -34.27
CA GLU A 4 7.59 31.39 -33.75
C GLU A 4 7.04 31.61 -32.34
N ASN A 5 5.72 31.65 -32.22
CA ASN A 5 4.99 31.76 -30.96
C ASN A 5 5.26 30.47 -30.19
N ARG A 6 6.41 30.44 -29.50
CA ARG A 6 6.81 29.34 -28.64
C ARG A 6 5.89 29.45 -27.45
N ASP A 7 4.80 28.67 -27.45
CA ASP A 7 3.88 28.54 -26.31
C ASP A 7 4.70 28.25 -25.06
N THR A 8 5.00 29.31 -24.31
CA THR A 8 5.85 29.25 -23.13
C THR A 8 4.92 29.00 -21.96
N LEU A 9 4.87 27.74 -21.53
CA LEU A 9 4.06 27.33 -20.39
C LEU A 9 4.38 28.21 -19.17
N THR A 10 3.38 28.90 -18.64
CA THR A 10 3.58 29.75 -17.46
C THR A 10 3.77 28.90 -16.20
N ASN A 11 4.44 29.44 -15.18
CA ASN A 11 4.63 28.73 -13.89
C ASN A 11 3.29 28.35 -13.23
N VAL A 12 2.26 29.18 -13.39
CA VAL A 12 0.91 28.93 -12.86
C VAL A 12 0.24 27.76 -13.58
N GLU A 13 0.38 27.66 -14.90
CA GLU A 13 -0.15 26.55 -15.68
C GLU A 13 0.57 25.24 -15.36
N ALA A 14 1.90 25.28 -15.27
CA ALA A 14 2.71 24.12 -14.86
C ALA A 14 2.29 23.60 -13.47
N TYR A 15 2.05 24.51 -12.52
CA TYR A 15 1.56 24.18 -11.19
C TYR A 15 0.16 23.54 -11.21
N LYS A 16 -0.77 24.09 -12.00
CA LYS A 16 -2.12 23.52 -12.18
C LYS A 16 -2.07 22.12 -12.79
N ILE A 17 -1.23 21.90 -13.80
CA ILE A 17 -1.00 20.59 -14.40
C ILE A 17 -0.48 19.62 -13.35
N ALA A 18 0.54 20.01 -12.58
CA ALA A 18 1.12 19.15 -11.54
C ALA A 18 0.08 18.76 -10.47
N ILE A 19 -0.77 19.68 -10.02
CA ILE A 19 -1.88 19.39 -9.10
C ILE A 19 -2.88 18.41 -9.73
N ALA A 20 -3.28 18.66 -10.98
CA ALA A 20 -4.23 17.81 -11.69
C ALA A 20 -3.68 16.38 -11.86
N THR A 21 -2.41 16.24 -12.25
CA THR A 21 -1.75 14.94 -12.37
C THR A 21 -1.62 14.23 -11.03
N ARG A 22 -1.25 14.93 -9.95
CA ARG A 22 -1.23 14.33 -8.61
C ARG A 22 -2.61 13.80 -8.19
N ASN A 23 -3.66 14.60 -8.39
CA ASN A 23 -5.03 14.18 -8.04
C ASN A 23 -5.48 12.98 -8.88
N PHE A 24 -5.13 12.96 -10.17
CA PHE A 24 -5.38 11.83 -11.06
C PHE A 24 -4.65 10.57 -10.58
N GLU A 25 -3.39 10.66 -10.15
CA GLU A 25 -2.65 9.51 -9.59
C GLU A 25 -3.28 8.97 -8.30
N ILE A 26 -3.80 9.85 -7.43
CA ILE A 26 -4.54 9.44 -6.22
C ILE A 26 -5.81 8.68 -6.58
N ASP A 27 -6.56 9.13 -7.58
CA ASP A 27 -7.77 8.44 -8.07
C ASP A 27 -7.43 7.08 -8.70
N LEU A 28 -6.41 7.04 -9.57
CA LEU A 28 -5.92 5.80 -10.15
C LEU A 28 -5.41 4.80 -9.11
N TYR A 29 -4.81 5.28 -8.02
CA TYR A 29 -4.37 4.43 -6.92
C TYR A 29 -5.54 3.63 -6.30
N TRP A 30 -6.68 4.27 -6.05
CA TRP A 30 -7.87 3.60 -5.52
C TRP A 30 -8.48 2.63 -6.53
N LYS A 31 -8.58 3.04 -7.81
CA LYS A 31 -9.09 2.18 -8.89
C LYS A 31 -8.27 0.91 -9.08
N ARG A 32 -6.94 1.04 -9.09
CA ARG A 32 -6.02 -0.11 -9.15
C ARG A 32 -6.19 -1.03 -7.94
N SER A 33 -6.38 -0.48 -6.74
CA SER A 33 -6.61 -1.28 -5.55
C SER A 33 -7.91 -2.10 -5.63
N LEU A 34 -9.00 -1.47 -6.10
CA LEU A 34 -10.29 -2.16 -6.25
C LEU A 34 -10.21 -3.35 -7.23
N PHE A 35 -9.47 -3.18 -8.34
CA PHE A 35 -9.21 -4.26 -9.30
C PHE A 35 -8.61 -5.49 -8.61
N PHE A 36 -7.53 -5.33 -7.82
CA PHE A 36 -6.89 -6.45 -7.13
C PHE A 36 -7.74 -7.04 -6.00
N TRP A 37 -8.53 -6.23 -5.30
CA TRP A 37 -9.49 -6.71 -4.31
C TRP A 37 -10.47 -7.72 -4.91
N GLY A 38 -10.96 -7.46 -6.12
CA GLY A 38 -11.86 -8.38 -6.83
C GLY A 38 -11.25 -9.75 -7.07
N PHE A 39 -10.00 -9.81 -7.54
CA PHE A 39 -9.30 -11.08 -7.71
C PHE A 39 -9.08 -11.79 -6.38
N ILE A 40 -8.52 -11.09 -5.38
CA ILE A 40 -8.21 -11.70 -4.07
C ILE A 40 -9.46 -12.23 -3.40
N ALA A 41 -10.58 -11.49 -3.41
CA ALA A 41 -11.85 -11.93 -2.85
C ALA A 41 -12.39 -13.17 -3.58
N THR A 42 -12.37 -13.16 -4.92
CA THR A 42 -12.82 -14.30 -5.73
C THR A 42 -11.96 -15.54 -5.47
N THR A 43 -10.64 -15.37 -5.40
CA THR A 43 -9.70 -16.46 -5.08
C THR A 43 -9.90 -16.98 -3.67
N ALA A 44 -10.15 -16.13 -2.68
CA ALA A 44 -10.46 -16.54 -1.31
C ALA A 44 -11.75 -17.38 -1.24
N LEU A 45 -12.80 -16.96 -1.95
CA LEU A 45 -14.03 -17.74 -2.05
C LEU A 45 -13.82 -19.09 -2.75
N GLY A 46 -13.07 -19.11 -3.84
CA GLY A 46 -12.72 -20.35 -4.55
C GLY A 46 -11.93 -21.31 -3.67
N TYR A 47 -10.94 -20.79 -2.93
CA TYR A 47 -10.13 -21.57 -2.00
C TYR A 47 -11.01 -22.13 -0.87
N GLY A 48 -11.79 -21.29 -0.20
CA GLY A 48 -12.72 -21.69 0.85
C GLY A 48 -13.70 -22.76 0.38
N SER A 49 -14.28 -22.61 -0.81
CA SER A 49 -15.20 -23.59 -1.38
C SER A 49 -14.51 -24.93 -1.67
N SER A 50 -13.24 -24.93 -2.06
CA SER A 50 -12.48 -26.15 -2.34
C SER A 50 -12.14 -26.95 -1.07
N ILE A 51 -11.86 -26.28 0.05
CA ILE A 51 -11.50 -26.93 1.32
C ILE A 51 -12.73 -27.26 2.20
N LEU A 52 -13.83 -26.52 2.06
CA LEU A 52 -15.08 -26.75 2.79
C LEU A 52 -16.04 -27.70 2.05
N ALA A 53 -15.65 -28.18 0.87
CA ALA A 53 -16.45 -29.16 0.13
C ALA A 53 -16.59 -30.47 0.92
N GLU A 54 -17.65 -31.22 0.65
CA GLU A 54 -17.83 -32.59 1.13
C GLU A 54 -16.59 -33.44 0.79
N PRO A 55 -16.14 -34.38 1.66
CA PRO A 55 -14.88 -35.13 1.46
C PRO A 55 -14.75 -35.78 0.09
N ALA A 56 -15.85 -36.28 -0.47
CA ALA A 56 -15.88 -36.91 -1.80
C ALA A 56 -15.65 -35.94 -2.98
N LYS A 57 -15.76 -34.62 -2.75
CA LYS A 57 -15.62 -33.55 -3.74
C LYS A 57 -14.43 -32.63 -3.46
N GLN A 58 -13.72 -32.82 -2.35
CA GLN A 58 -12.51 -32.07 -2.06
C GLN A 58 -11.44 -32.37 -3.10
N ASN A 59 -10.85 -31.31 -3.65
CA ASN A 59 -9.73 -31.41 -4.57
C ASN A 59 -8.57 -30.55 -4.03
N PRO A 60 -7.65 -31.15 -3.24
CA PRO A 60 -6.55 -30.43 -2.62
C PRO A 60 -5.60 -29.81 -3.67
N ASP A 61 -5.40 -30.45 -4.82
CA ASP A 61 -4.55 -29.93 -5.89
C ASP A 61 -5.16 -28.66 -6.51
N LEU A 62 -6.48 -28.63 -6.70
CA LEU A 62 -7.18 -27.42 -7.14
C LEU A 62 -7.09 -26.30 -6.10
N ALA A 63 -7.24 -26.63 -4.81
CA ALA A 63 -7.07 -25.66 -3.72
C ALA A 63 -5.67 -25.03 -3.75
N LEU A 64 -4.64 -25.83 -3.99
CA LEU A 64 -3.26 -25.36 -4.14
C LEU A 64 -3.10 -24.43 -5.34
N LEU A 65 -3.64 -24.79 -6.51
CA LEU A 65 -3.59 -23.94 -7.70
C LEU A 65 -4.28 -22.59 -7.47
N ILE A 66 -5.43 -22.59 -6.81
CA ILE A 66 -6.16 -21.37 -6.44
C ILE A 66 -5.30 -20.54 -5.46
N ALA A 67 -4.68 -21.15 -4.46
CA ALA A 67 -3.80 -20.45 -3.52
C ALA A 67 -2.57 -19.82 -4.22
N CYS A 68 -1.95 -20.53 -5.17
CA CYS A 68 -0.86 -20.01 -5.99
C CYS A 68 -1.30 -18.80 -6.83
N PHE A 69 -2.49 -18.86 -7.42
CA PHE A 69 -3.05 -17.71 -8.13
C PHE A 69 -3.27 -16.51 -7.18
N GLY A 70 -3.81 -16.75 -5.98
CA GLY A 70 -3.99 -15.72 -4.95
C GLY A 70 -2.70 -15.06 -4.50
N LEU A 71 -1.63 -15.85 -4.39
CA LEU A 71 -0.27 -15.37 -4.11
C LEU A 71 0.19 -14.41 -5.22
N ILE A 72 0.08 -14.81 -6.49
CA ILE A 72 0.47 -13.98 -7.64
C ILE A 72 -0.31 -12.66 -7.65
N CYS A 73 -1.64 -12.72 -7.49
CA CYS A 73 -2.48 -11.52 -7.42
C CYS A 73 -2.05 -10.58 -6.28
N SER A 74 -1.73 -11.14 -5.11
CA SER A 74 -1.31 -10.35 -3.95
C SER A 74 0.07 -9.72 -4.13
N VAL A 75 1.02 -10.42 -4.75
CA VAL A 75 2.35 -9.89 -5.08
C VAL A 75 2.21 -8.75 -6.09
N CYS A 76 1.44 -8.94 -7.16
CA CYS A 76 1.15 -7.89 -8.14
C CYS A 76 0.51 -6.67 -7.46
N TRP A 77 -0.45 -6.87 -6.56
CA TRP A 77 -1.08 -5.79 -5.81
C TRP A 77 -0.07 -5.02 -4.96
N SER A 78 0.84 -5.70 -4.24
CA SER A 78 1.89 -5.03 -3.47
C SER A 78 2.82 -4.20 -4.34
N LEU A 79 3.26 -4.73 -5.48
CA LEU A 79 4.13 -4.00 -6.42
C LEU A 79 3.42 -2.77 -6.99
N VAL A 80 2.14 -2.88 -7.34
CA VAL A 80 1.33 -1.76 -7.83
C VAL A 80 1.14 -0.69 -6.75
N ASN A 81 0.88 -1.07 -5.49
CA ASN A 81 0.77 -0.12 -4.38
C ASN A 81 2.07 0.63 -4.15
N ARG A 82 3.22 -0.07 -4.21
CA ARG A 82 4.57 0.54 -4.12
C ARG A 82 4.85 1.49 -5.29
N GLY A 83 4.49 1.10 -6.52
CA GLY A 83 4.63 1.94 -7.70
C GLY A 83 3.76 3.19 -7.64
N SER A 84 2.52 3.05 -7.17
CA SER A 84 1.59 4.17 -6.98
C SER A 84 2.12 5.16 -5.95
N LYS A 85 2.66 4.65 -4.84
CA LYS A 85 3.31 5.46 -3.81
C LYS A 85 4.49 6.26 -4.37
N TYR A 86 5.33 5.63 -5.20
CA TYR A 86 6.47 6.30 -5.83
C TYR A 86 6.01 7.50 -6.69
N TRP A 87 5.03 7.30 -7.56
CA TRP A 87 4.52 8.37 -8.44
C TRP A 87 3.79 9.47 -7.67
N GLN A 88 3.02 9.10 -6.64
CA GLN A 88 2.40 10.07 -5.75
C GLN A 88 3.45 10.98 -5.09
N GLU A 89 4.48 10.40 -4.45
CA GLU A 89 5.55 11.18 -3.81
C GLU A 89 6.37 11.98 -4.83
N HIS A 90 6.52 11.49 -6.07
CA HIS A 90 7.18 12.22 -7.15
C HIS A 90 6.41 13.50 -7.50
N TRP A 91 5.11 13.40 -7.77
CA TRP A 91 4.28 14.54 -8.13
C TRP A 91 4.07 15.50 -6.96
N GLU A 92 3.96 14.98 -5.74
CA GLU A 92 3.93 15.80 -4.53
C GLU A 92 5.19 16.69 -4.43
N ARG A 93 6.39 16.13 -4.66
CA ARG A 93 7.64 16.92 -4.70
C ARG A 93 7.64 17.95 -5.83
N LYS A 94 7.19 17.57 -7.04
CA LYS A 94 7.12 18.50 -8.18
C LYS A 94 6.17 19.67 -7.90
N VAL A 95 5.02 19.43 -7.29
CA VAL A 95 4.07 20.47 -6.87
C VAL A 95 4.74 21.39 -5.85
N THR A 96 5.44 20.84 -4.85
CA THR A 96 6.18 21.63 -3.85
C THR A 96 7.29 22.48 -4.49
N ASP A 97 8.01 21.98 -5.47
CA ASP A 97 9.07 22.73 -6.18
C ASP A 97 8.47 23.89 -7.01
N PHE A 98 7.37 23.63 -7.73
CA PHE A 98 6.68 24.69 -8.49
C PHE A 98 6.07 25.76 -7.59
N GLU A 99 5.59 25.38 -6.41
CA GLU A 99 5.10 26.33 -5.41
C GLU A 99 6.19 27.32 -4.97
N GLU A 100 7.47 26.92 -4.91
CA GLU A 100 8.58 27.86 -4.60
C GLU A 100 8.67 29.00 -5.62
N ASN A 101 8.49 28.65 -6.89
CA ASN A 101 8.64 29.57 -8.00
C ASN A 101 7.46 30.54 -8.10
N LEU A 102 6.36 30.27 -7.39
CA LEU A 102 5.16 31.09 -7.34
C LEU A 102 5.15 32.11 -6.18
N GLY A 103 6.13 32.06 -5.28
CA GLY A 103 6.31 33.04 -4.20
C GLY A 103 6.05 32.48 -2.79
N SER A 104 5.54 33.32 -1.88
CA SER A 104 5.43 33.02 -0.45
C SER A 104 4.18 32.21 -0.04
N LEU A 105 3.51 31.52 -0.95
CA LEU A 105 2.41 30.62 -0.59
C LEU A 105 2.97 29.27 -0.11
N GLU A 106 2.41 28.76 0.99
CA GLU A 106 2.78 27.47 1.58
C GLU A 106 1.56 26.56 1.72
N LEU A 107 0.84 26.30 0.62
CA LEU A 107 -0.34 25.42 0.59
C LEU A 107 0.03 23.95 0.77
N PHE A 108 1.09 23.47 0.10
CA PHE A 108 1.57 22.09 0.24
C PHE A 108 2.80 21.98 1.14
N ARG A 109 3.39 23.12 1.52
CA ARG A 109 4.58 23.21 2.36
C ARG A 109 4.27 23.36 3.85
N ALA A 110 3.17 24.03 4.20
CA ALA A 110 2.82 24.23 5.60
C ALA A 110 2.34 22.91 6.19
N GLU A 111 3.01 22.45 7.23
CA GLU A 111 2.47 21.40 8.09
C GLU A 111 1.70 22.08 9.22
N ASP A 112 0.37 22.04 9.14
CA ASP A 112 -0.47 22.56 10.21
C ASP A 112 -0.18 21.79 11.51
N LYS A 113 0.06 22.55 12.59
CA LYS A 113 0.06 21.98 13.93
C LYS A 113 -1.39 21.61 14.26
N LEU A 114 -1.72 20.34 14.09
CA LEU A 114 -2.98 19.79 14.56
C LEU A 114 -3.02 19.92 16.09
N ASP A 115 -3.78 20.87 16.62
CA ASP A 115 -4.05 21.02 18.05
C ASP A 115 -5.10 20.00 18.48
N ASP A 116 -4.71 18.72 18.45
CA ASP A 116 -5.56 17.60 18.86
C ASP A 116 -5.25 17.14 20.28
N SER A 117 -4.92 18.11 21.15
CA SER A 117 -4.49 17.89 22.54
C SER A 117 -5.55 17.24 23.44
N LYS A 118 -6.79 17.06 22.96
CA LYS A 118 -7.94 16.59 23.76
C LYS A 118 -8.45 15.19 23.41
N SER A 119 -8.02 14.56 22.33
CA SER A 119 -8.51 13.22 21.94
C SER A 119 -7.39 12.19 21.91
N TYR A 120 -7.14 11.57 23.08
CA TYR A 120 -6.04 10.60 23.24
C TYR A 120 -6.21 9.34 22.35
N TRP A 121 -7.46 8.87 22.21
CA TRP A 121 -7.77 7.66 21.43
C TRP A 121 -8.28 7.95 20.01
N LEU A 122 -9.14 8.97 19.83
CA LEU A 122 -9.79 9.28 18.54
C LEU A 122 -9.16 10.50 17.82
N GLY A 123 -8.04 11.03 18.32
CA GLY A 123 -7.37 12.15 17.68
C GLY A 123 -6.81 11.78 16.31
N ALA A 124 -6.74 12.77 15.43
CA ALA A 124 -6.09 12.70 14.14
C ALA A 124 -4.63 12.27 14.30
N ARG A 125 -4.25 11.24 13.56
CA ARG A 125 -2.88 10.71 13.53
C ARG A 125 -2.34 10.70 12.11
N LYS A 126 -1.06 10.98 12.00
CA LYS A 126 -0.35 11.00 10.72
C LYS A 126 -0.07 9.57 10.27
N TYR A 127 -0.92 9.00 9.45
CA TYR A 127 -0.67 7.73 8.76
C TYR A 127 -0.57 7.94 7.25
N SER A 128 0.34 7.22 6.61
CA SER A 128 0.44 7.21 5.15
C SER A 128 -0.52 6.16 4.60
N VAL A 129 -1.56 6.62 3.90
CA VAL A 129 -2.57 5.76 3.25
C VAL A 129 -1.92 4.70 2.36
N SER A 130 -0.94 5.11 1.55
CA SER A 130 -0.19 4.20 0.68
C SER A 130 0.65 3.17 1.44
N ARG A 131 1.22 3.51 2.61
CA ARG A 131 1.94 2.52 3.44
C ARG A 131 0.99 1.49 4.04
N ILE A 132 -0.19 1.91 4.49
CA ILE A 132 -1.21 1.00 5.03
C ILE A 132 -1.64 0.01 3.95
N ALA A 133 -1.90 0.47 2.72
CA ALA A 133 -2.30 -0.44 1.65
C ALA A 133 -1.17 -1.38 1.21
N ILE A 134 0.08 -0.92 1.18
CA ILE A 134 1.25 -1.79 0.93
C ILE A 134 1.32 -2.87 2.00
N ALA A 135 1.19 -2.50 3.28
CA ALA A 135 1.18 -3.47 4.37
C ALA A 135 0.01 -4.45 4.24
N LEU A 136 -1.19 -3.98 3.89
CA LEU A 136 -2.34 -4.85 3.68
C LEU A 136 -2.11 -5.85 2.54
N SER A 137 -1.54 -5.40 1.42
CA SER A 137 -1.20 -6.28 0.30
C SER A 137 -0.08 -7.26 0.64
N ASP A 138 0.93 -6.83 1.40
CA ASP A 138 2.02 -7.69 1.88
C ASP A 138 1.49 -8.75 2.86
N PHE A 139 0.53 -8.39 3.71
CA PHE A 139 -0.16 -9.35 4.57
C PHE A 139 -0.91 -10.40 3.76
N SER A 140 -1.60 -10.00 2.69
CA SER A 140 -2.25 -10.93 1.76
C SER A 140 -1.24 -11.91 1.16
N VAL A 141 -0.05 -11.44 0.75
CA VAL A 141 1.05 -12.31 0.28
C VAL A 141 1.44 -13.34 1.35
N LEU A 142 1.65 -12.90 2.60
CA LEU A 142 2.00 -13.79 3.70
C LEU A 142 0.91 -14.82 3.98
N LEU A 143 -0.36 -14.43 3.89
CA LEU A 143 -1.51 -15.31 4.07
C LEU A 143 -1.49 -16.41 3.00
N TRP A 144 -1.44 -16.07 1.72
CA TRP A 144 -1.41 -17.07 0.64
C TRP A 144 -0.18 -17.96 0.71
N LEU A 145 0.98 -17.40 1.04
CA LEU A 145 2.20 -18.17 1.23
C LEU A 145 2.06 -19.17 2.38
N SER A 146 1.46 -18.77 3.50
CA SER A 146 1.22 -19.66 4.64
C SER A 146 0.30 -20.83 4.30
N LEU A 147 -0.75 -20.58 3.49
CA LEU A 147 -1.65 -21.63 3.00
C LEU A 147 -0.92 -22.63 2.09
N ILE A 148 -0.11 -22.13 1.16
CA ILE A 148 0.71 -22.97 0.27
C ILE A 148 1.70 -23.80 1.09
N VAL A 149 2.43 -23.19 2.03
CA VAL A 149 3.38 -23.90 2.89
C VAL A 149 2.67 -24.98 3.70
N ASN A 150 1.54 -24.68 4.33
CA ASN A 150 0.77 -25.68 5.09
C ASN A 150 0.31 -26.85 4.21
N HIS A 151 -0.13 -26.55 2.99
CA HIS A 151 -0.52 -27.59 2.04
C HIS A 151 0.66 -28.46 1.63
N THR A 152 1.77 -27.86 1.19
CA THR A 152 2.98 -28.57 0.74
C THR A 152 3.61 -29.41 1.87
N LEU A 153 3.66 -28.89 3.11
CA LEU A 153 4.18 -29.64 4.26
C LEU A 153 3.40 -30.93 4.52
N SER A 154 2.10 -30.95 4.21
CA SER A 154 1.25 -32.14 4.42
C SER A 154 1.63 -33.32 3.51
N TYR A 155 2.35 -33.09 2.40
CA TYR A 155 2.81 -34.14 1.49
C TYR A 155 4.17 -34.75 1.86
N PHE A 156 4.96 -34.12 2.74
CA PHE A 156 6.29 -34.62 3.08
C PHE A 156 6.25 -35.63 4.23
N PRO A 157 6.71 -36.88 4.09
CA PRO A 157 6.51 -37.93 5.10
C PRO A 157 7.23 -37.71 6.45
N ASN A 158 8.24 -36.84 6.51
CA ASN A 158 9.04 -36.54 7.71
C ASN A 158 8.87 -35.10 8.21
N HIS A 159 7.73 -34.45 7.95
CA HIS A 159 7.52 -33.10 8.42
C HIS A 159 7.37 -33.04 9.95
N ILE A 160 7.84 -31.95 10.56
CA ILE A 160 7.56 -31.66 11.96
C ILE A 160 6.05 -31.47 12.08
N TYR A 161 5.37 -32.39 12.77
CA TYR A 161 3.95 -32.30 13.05
C TYR A 161 3.70 -31.21 14.09
N LEU A 162 3.46 -29.98 13.60
CA LEU A 162 2.96 -28.92 14.44
C LEU A 162 1.47 -29.16 14.71
N SER A 163 1.07 -29.23 15.97
CA SER A 163 -0.34 -29.42 16.35
C SER A 163 -1.23 -28.30 15.81
N SER A 164 -2.50 -28.60 15.55
CA SER A 164 -3.48 -27.61 15.07
C SER A 164 -3.58 -26.42 16.02
N ASP A 165 -3.57 -26.67 17.34
CA ASP A 165 -3.62 -25.63 18.36
C ASP A 165 -2.40 -24.70 18.28
N ALA A 166 -1.20 -25.27 18.07
CA ALA A 166 0.02 -24.50 17.91
C ALA A 166 0.00 -23.66 16.62
N LYS A 167 -0.53 -24.19 15.51
CA LYS A 167 -0.72 -23.41 14.26
C LYS A 167 -1.64 -22.21 14.48
N ILE A 168 -2.79 -22.42 15.15
CA ILE A 168 -3.77 -21.36 15.45
C ILE A 168 -3.13 -20.30 16.36
N PHE A 169 -2.46 -20.73 17.43
CA PHE A 169 -1.79 -19.82 18.36
C PHE A 169 -0.72 -18.96 17.65
N LEU A 170 0.12 -19.58 16.82
CA LEU A 170 1.13 -18.86 16.04
C LEU A 170 0.51 -17.89 15.03
N ALA A 171 -0.61 -18.26 14.40
CA ALA A 171 -1.33 -17.38 13.47
C ALA A 171 -1.91 -16.14 14.18
N ILE A 172 -2.52 -16.32 15.36
CA ILE A 172 -3.04 -15.23 16.18
C ILE A 172 -1.89 -14.33 16.66
N LEU A 173 -0.83 -14.92 17.20
CA LEU A 173 0.34 -14.20 17.67
C LEU A 173 1.01 -13.42 16.53
N GLY A 174 1.23 -14.05 15.38
CA GLY A 174 1.79 -13.42 14.19
C GLY A 174 0.93 -12.26 13.68
N THR A 175 -0.39 -12.42 13.69
CA THR A 175 -1.33 -11.36 13.32
C THR A 175 -1.23 -10.17 14.28
N PHE A 176 -1.19 -10.42 15.60
CA PHE A 176 -1.03 -9.37 16.59
C PHE A 176 0.28 -8.61 16.44
N ILE A 177 1.39 -9.32 16.25
CA ILE A 177 2.71 -8.73 15.97
C ILE A 177 2.64 -7.86 14.71
N TYR A 178 2.02 -8.36 13.64
CA TYR A 178 1.88 -7.61 12.40
C TYR A 178 1.05 -6.33 12.55
N LEU A 179 -0.04 -6.37 13.32
CA LEU A 179 -0.83 -5.18 13.64
C LEU A 179 0.00 -4.13 14.39
N VAL A 180 0.78 -4.55 15.39
CA VAL A 180 1.70 -3.65 16.11
C VAL A 180 2.74 -3.05 15.15
N LEU A 181 3.27 -3.84 14.21
CA LEU A 181 4.19 -3.35 13.19
C LEU A 181 3.53 -2.30 12.27
N ILE A 182 2.30 -2.53 11.79
CA ILE A 182 1.55 -1.56 10.98
C ILE A 182 1.41 -0.24 11.72
N LEU A 183 0.97 -0.27 12.98
CA LEU A 183 0.75 0.93 13.78
C LEU A 183 2.03 1.77 13.97
N ASN A 184 3.20 1.14 13.94
CA ASN A 184 4.49 1.82 14.08
C ASN A 184 5.08 2.27 12.74
N VAL A 185 5.09 1.40 11.72
CA VAL A 185 5.77 1.64 10.43
C VAL A 185 4.95 2.50 9.47
N CYS A 186 3.62 2.42 9.53
CA CYS A 186 2.75 3.14 8.60
C CYS A 186 2.55 4.62 8.97
N LYS A 187 3.11 5.08 10.10
CA LYS A 187 3.12 6.51 10.46
C LYS A 187 3.74 7.32 9.32
N SER A 188 3.07 8.40 8.92
CA SER A 188 3.60 9.30 7.91
C SER A 188 4.87 9.97 8.45
N LYS A 189 5.86 10.19 7.59
CA LYS A 189 7.01 11.02 7.96
C LYS A 189 6.55 12.47 8.01
N SER A 190 7.04 13.23 8.98
CA SER A 190 6.90 14.69 8.95
C SER A 190 7.54 15.20 7.66
N TRP A 191 6.90 16.18 7.03
CA TRP A 191 7.49 16.85 5.89
C TRP A 191 8.79 17.53 6.34
N ILE A 192 9.89 17.30 5.62
CA ILE A 192 11.14 18.00 5.91
C ILE A 192 10.94 19.43 5.39
N SER A 193 10.86 20.41 6.28
CA SER A 193 10.85 21.81 5.87
C SER A 193 12.17 22.12 5.15
N PHE A 194 12.09 22.60 3.91
CA PHE A 194 13.26 22.91 3.08
C PHE A 194 14.14 24.03 3.65
N THR A 195 13.68 24.76 4.68
CA THR A 195 14.47 25.73 5.45
C THR A 195 15.77 25.14 5.98
N ASN A 196 15.83 23.83 6.22
CA ASN A 196 17.04 23.12 6.65
C ASN A 196 17.99 22.68 5.50
N LYS A 197 17.63 22.88 4.24
CA LYS A 197 18.48 22.52 3.09
C LYS A 197 19.37 23.68 2.62
N LYS A 198 18.95 24.94 2.81
CA LYS A 198 19.77 26.13 2.52
C LYS A 198 20.99 26.26 3.45
N THR A 199 21.02 25.59 4.59
CA THR A 199 22.15 25.58 5.54
C THR A 199 23.18 24.48 5.30
N ARG A 200 22.93 23.55 4.36
CA ARG A 200 23.83 22.42 4.07
C ARG A 200 24.60 22.53 2.75
N GLY A 201 24.51 23.69 2.09
CA GLY A 201 25.27 24.05 0.90
C GLY A 201 26.04 25.35 1.14
N LYS A 202 26.99 25.32 2.07
CA LYS A 202 28.14 26.23 2.12
C LYS A 202 29.37 25.40 2.47
#